data_AF-A0A940TTM2-F1
#
_entry.id   AF-A0A940TTM2-F1
#
_cell.length_a   1.000
_cell.length_b   1.000
_cell.length_c   1.000
_cell.angle_alpha   90.00
_cell.angle_beta   90.00
_cell.angle_gamma   90.00
#
_symmetry.space_group_name_H-M   'P 1'
#
loop_
_entity.id
_entity.type
_entity.pdbx_description
1 polymer ?
#
loop_
_entity_poly.entity_id
_entity_poly.type
_entity_poly.pdbx_seq_one_letter_code
_entity_poly.pdbx_strand_id
1 'polypeptide(L)'
;MSALKIPAKNRALIEMLAMIAVITVILLLAIFLIRSLRCPPSCSGDNLTGQDFRNKTLDGVNFSDATLNGVDFTGASLQNADFANADLSGAILVGTNLINSDLSEADLIGANLTEANLSDATLRNTNMSGADLTNAILTSVDFTQGVTLTAVILDKATLIGANLAGAKLGGAQLEEANLNGANLTGASLDGANLTGATLQGAILEQANLLGATLDNASLRGAKLVEANLSGVSLINSTASGADMQNADLTGATMVDTRMGGTNLTNAILDRVNSQASRLAGADLRRALMRDAKLDVFVGLFDTPFPTVLDGADLTEASLAGSYLAGATLSGANLAQASFSERGYTPVIWADSRSIAGEEITLRANLSGANLANANLQSANLADADLSSADLTQANLRYAILRNTVMDLANLQQADLRSANLRGASLVGTDLSGARLVGGDFSETKFVTTVISNTVFVSAEPIEFPAETTYQDFLSTIYSLDCQNGTFLLAADGALKESRFNLGANLGRSYYNNRLWEDAVLYICVADLYKSTVATEFPQTNLAGVDFSFADFRAANLVDAILSQVIQVEGQEYTLNADLSSISFDEFTDWPPGYTPPASAKRIIIESNP
;
A
#
# COMPACT_ATOMS: atom_id res chain seq x y z
N MET A 1 7.65 -104.58 4.83
CA MET A 1 8.10 -103.86 3.64
C MET A 1 9.57 -103.52 3.81
N SER A 2 10.39 -104.24 3.06
CA SER A 2 11.85 -104.19 2.81
C SER A 2 12.77 -103.46 3.81
N ALA A 3 13.37 -104.24 4.71
CA ALA A 3 14.46 -103.82 5.57
C ALA A 3 15.78 -103.69 4.78
N LEU A 4 16.29 -102.47 4.62
CA LEU A 4 17.73 -102.27 4.36
C LEU A 4 18.47 -102.39 5.70
N LYS A 5 19.11 -103.55 5.91
CA LYS A 5 20.10 -103.76 6.98
C LYS A 5 21.37 -102.98 6.63
N ILE A 6 21.50 -101.77 7.18
CA ILE A 6 22.76 -101.02 7.15
C ILE A 6 23.72 -101.70 8.15
N PRO A 7 24.94 -102.10 7.73
CA PRO A 7 25.90 -102.77 8.62
C PRO A 7 26.29 -101.85 9.79
N ALA A 8 26.43 -102.40 11.00
CA ALA A 8 26.70 -101.64 12.24
C ALA A 8 27.95 -100.74 12.17
N LYS A 9 28.90 -101.05 11.28
CA LYS A 9 30.10 -100.25 11.01
C LYS A 9 29.82 -98.91 10.33
N ASN A 10 28.65 -98.74 9.69
CA ASN A 10 28.25 -97.51 8.99
C ASN A 10 27.29 -96.65 9.79
N ARG A 11 26.74 -97.15 10.91
CA ARG A 11 25.78 -96.39 11.74
C ARG A 11 26.44 -95.21 12.44
N ALA A 12 27.64 -95.44 13.00
CA ALA A 12 28.47 -94.38 13.58
C ALA A 12 28.94 -93.34 12.54
N LEU A 13 29.22 -93.76 11.31
CA LEU A 13 29.63 -92.85 10.23
C LEU A 13 28.47 -91.95 9.76
N ILE A 14 27.26 -92.50 9.68
CA ILE A 14 26.04 -91.77 9.31
C ILE A 14 25.62 -90.80 10.41
N GLU A 15 25.69 -91.22 11.68
CA GLU A 15 25.42 -90.33 12.82
C GLU A 15 26.46 -89.20 12.92
N MET A 16 27.74 -89.49 12.66
CA MET A 16 28.80 -88.48 12.61
C MET A 16 28.61 -87.49 11.45
N LEU A 17 28.25 -87.95 10.25
CA LEU A 17 27.95 -87.09 9.09
C LEU A 17 26.69 -86.24 9.30
N ALA A 18 25.64 -86.79 9.92
CA ALA A 18 24.45 -86.04 10.28
C ALA A 18 24.74 -84.99 11.36
N MET A 19 25.58 -85.32 12.34
CA MET A 19 26.03 -84.37 13.38
C MET A 19 26.91 -83.28 12.79
N ILE A 20 27.80 -83.60 11.85
CA ILE A 20 28.58 -82.60 11.10
C ILE A 20 27.65 -81.72 10.26
N ALA A 21 26.67 -82.28 9.54
CA ALA A 21 25.72 -81.48 8.75
C ALA A 21 24.88 -80.55 9.63
N VAL A 22 24.41 -81.00 10.79
CA VAL A 22 23.71 -80.18 11.77
C VAL A 22 24.64 -79.11 12.36
N ILE A 23 25.88 -79.45 12.71
CA ILE A 23 26.89 -78.48 13.16
C ILE A 23 27.24 -77.49 12.05
N THR A 24 27.26 -77.90 10.78
CA THR A 24 27.58 -77.03 9.63
C THR A 24 26.40 -76.11 9.32
N VAL A 25 25.16 -76.60 9.45
CA VAL A 25 23.94 -75.78 9.33
C VAL A 25 23.82 -74.84 10.53
N ILE A 26 24.16 -75.27 11.75
CA ILE A 26 24.25 -74.42 12.93
C ILE A 26 25.41 -73.43 12.81
N LEU A 27 26.56 -73.81 12.25
CA LEU A 27 27.67 -72.89 11.98
C LEU A 27 27.32 -71.93 10.85
N LEU A 28 26.61 -72.35 9.81
CA LEU A 28 26.17 -71.50 8.71
C LEU A 28 25.06 -70.56 9.17
N LEU A 29 24.11 -71.03 9.99
CA LEU A 29 23.11 -70.20 10.68
C LEU A 29 23.78 -69.29 11.70
N ALA A 30 24.79 -69.74 12.42
CA ALA A 30 25.58 -68.90 13.32
C ALA A 30 26.41 -67.89 12.54
N ILE A 31 26.99 -68.24 11.39
CA ILE A 31 27.72 -67.32 10.50
C ILE A 31 26.75 -66.34 9.82
N PHE A 32 25.52 -66.77 9.53
CA PHE A 32 24.43 -65.93 8.99
C PHE A 32 23.84 -65.01 10.08
N LEU A 33 23.73 -65.48 11.33
CA LEU A 33 23.41 -64.68 12.53
C LEU A 33 24.59 -63.81 13.01
N ILE A 34 25.83 -64.17 12.70
CA ILE A 34 27.03 -63.35 12.98
C ILE A 34 27.22 -62.31 11.87
N ARG A 35 26.65 -62.54 10.68
CA ARG A 35 26.51 -61.53 9.63
C ARG A 35 25.31 -60.60 9.84
N SER A 36 24.40 -60.90 10.79
CA SER A 36 23.38 -59.95 11.23
C SER A 36 23.92 -59.02 12.33
N LEU A 37 24.10 -57.75 11.97
CA LEU A 37 24.22 -56.56 12.81
C LEU A 37 25.28 -56.58 13.93
N ARG A 38 26.51 -56.14 13.61
CA ARG A 38 27.44 -55.55 14.59
C ARG A 38 27.08 -54.08 14.95
N CYS A 39 25.82 -53.73 14.83
CA CYS A 39 25.38 -52.34 14.67
C CYS A 39 24.81 -51.68 15.94
N PRO A 40 24.75 -52.36 17.09
CA PRO A 40 24.74 -51.63 18.37
C PRO A 40 25.94 -51.99 19.24
N PRO A 41 26.62 -51.00 19.86
CA PRO A 41 26.24 -49.58 19.94
C PRO A 41 26.77 -48.70 18.79
N SER A 42 27.53 -49.24 17.83
CA SER A 42 28.15 -48.44 16.76
C SER A 42 28.12 -49.15 15.41
N CYS A 43 27.62 -48.44 14.40
CA CYS A 43 27.57 -48.71 12.98
C CYS A 43 28.49 -47.78 12.15
N SER A 44 29.38 -47.04 12.82
CA SER A 44 30.16 -45.99 12.15
C SER A 44 30.94 -46.53 10.93
N GLY A 45 30.83 -45.85 9.79
CA GLY A 45 31.46 -46.21 8.52
C GLY A 45 30.86 -47.42 7.79
N ASP A 46 29.82 -48.06 8.34
CA ASP A 46 29.20 -49.23 7.73
C ASP A 46 28.35 -48.84 6.51
N ASN A 47 28.35 -49.70 5.48
CA ASN A 47 27.37 -49.65 4.41
C ASN A 47 26.13 -50.44 4.82
N LEU A 48 25.03 -49.72 5.02
CA LEU A 48 23.77 -50.24 5.51
C LEU A 48 22.64 -50.05 4.47
N THR A 49 22.95 -49.70 3.23
CA THR A 49 21.97 -49.58 2.15
C THR A 49 21.08 -50.82 2.06
N GLY A 50 19.76 -50.60 2.01
CA GLY A 50 18.75 -51.66 1.94
C GLY A 50 18.48 -52.40 3.24
N GLN A 51 19.10 -52.00 4.36
CA GLN A 51 18.71 -52.50 5.68
C GLN A 51 17.33 -51.95 6.08
N ASP A 52 16.59 -52.75 6.86
CA ASP A 52 15.28 -52.39 7.41
C ASP A 52 15.43 -52.13 8.91
N PHE A 53 15.21 -50.89 9.32
CA PHE A 53 15.26 -50.42 10.70
C PHE A 53 13.89 -49.97 11.23
N ARG A 54 12.80 -50.30 10.54
CA ARG A 54 11.45 -49.86 10.91
C ARG A 54 11.08 -50.25 12.34
N ASN A 55 10.50 -49.29 13.07
CA ASN A 55 10.02 -49.43 14.45
C ASN A 55 11.06 -49.96 15.45
N LYS A 56 12.36 -49.86 15.14
CA LYS A 56 13.42 -50.28 16.06
C LYS A 56 13.76 -49.16 17.04
N THR A 57 14.21 -49.55 18.23
CA THR A 57 14.84 -48.64 19.18
C THR A 57 16.35 -48.63 18.93
N LEU A 58 16.84 -47.50 18.46
CA LEU A 58 18.23 -47.26 18.04
C LEU A 58 18.77 -45.98 18.71
N ASP A 59 18.25 -45.67 19.89
CA ASP A 59 18.65 -44.51 20.67
C ASP A 59 20.14 -44.58 21.02
N GLY A 60 20.86 -43.48 20.83
CA GLY A 60 22.30 -43.38 21.12
C GLY A 60 23.21 -44.19 20.20
N VAL A 61 22.69 -44.81 19.14
CA VAL A 61 23.51 -45.58 18.20
C VAL A 61 24.37 -44.63 17.38
N ASN A 62 25.65 -44.97 17.22
CA ASN A 62 26.58 -44.23 16.38
C ASN A 62 26.52 -44.74 14.93
N PHE A 63 25.92 -43.97 14.04
CA PHE A 63 25.88 -44.10 12.58
C PHE A 63 26.82 -43.12 11.84
N SER A 64 27.77 -42.47 12.51
CA SER A 64 28.69 -41.53 11.87
C SER A 64 29.44 -42.16 10.68
N ASP A 65 29.64 -41.40 9.61
CA ASP A 65 30.28 -41.85 8.36
C ASP A 65 29.58 -43.04 7.65
N ALA A 66 28.40 -43.48 8.10
CA ALA A 66 27.71 -44.62 7.52
C ALA A 66 27.07 -44.28 6.15
N THR A 67 27.00 -45.29 5.27
CA THR A 67 26.21 -45.20 4.03
C THR A 67 24.81 -45.74 4.30
N LEU A 68 23.82 -44.84 4.38
CA LEU A 68 22.43 -45.09 4.72
C LEU A 68 21.46 -44.69 3.59
N ASN A 69 21.98 -44.50 2.38
CA ASN A 69 21.18 -44.15 1.21
C ASN A 69 19.98 -45.10 1.03
N GLY A 70 18.77 -44.54 0.97
CA GLY A 70 17.52 -45.30 0.78
C GLY A 70 17.12 -46.24 1.92
N VAL A 71 17.76 -46.18 3.09
CA VAL A 71 17.44 -47.03 4.24
C VAL A 71 16.09 -46.65 4.85
N ASP A 72 15.34 -47.66 5.31
CA ASP A 72 14.02 -47.46 5.92
C ASP A 72 14.09 -47.50 7.45
N PHE A 73 13.92 -46.33 8.06
CA PHE A 73 13.84 -46.07 9.49
C PHE A 73 12.41 -45.80 9.96
N THR A 74 11.36 -46.05 9.17
CA THR A 74 9.98 -45.66 9.50
C THR A 74 9.59 -46.04 10.93
N GLY A 75 9.17 -45.06 11.73
CA GLY A 75 8.75 -45.21 13.12
C GLY A 75 9.87 -45.60 14.12
N ALA A 76 11.15 -45.56 13.71
CA ALA A 76 12.26 -45.86 14.60
C ALA A 76 12.47 -44.76 15.66
N SER A 77 12.89 -45.17 16.85
CA SER A 77 13.42 -44.25 17.87
C SER A 77 14.92 -44.12 17.65
N LEU A 78 15.38 -42.89 17.40
CA LEU A 78 16.75 -42.51 17.06
C LEU A 78 17.22 -41.36 17.98
N GLN A 79 16.70 -41.32 19.21
CA GLN A 79 17.01 -40.25 20.14
C GLN A 79 18.49 -40.28 20.50
N ASN A 80 19.16 -39.12 20.46
CA ASN A 80 20.59 -39.01 20.72
C ASN A 80 21.47 -39.86 19.79
N ALA A 81 20.96 -40.34 18.66
CA ALA A 81 21.78 -41.05 17.67
C ALA A 81 22.76 -40.08 17.00
N ASP A 82 23.92 -40.60 16.59
CA ASP A 82 24.95 -39.84 15.89
C ASP A 82 24.98 -40.25 14.42
N PHE A 83 24.60 -39.34 13.53
CA PHE A 83 24.61 -39.48 12.08
C PHE A 83 25.65 -38.55 11.44
N ALA A 84 26.65 -38.07 12.17
CA ALA A 84 27.62 -37.12 11.64
C ALA A 84 28.30 -37.68 10.37
N ASN A 85 28.34 -36.89 9.30
CA ASN A 85 28.89 -37.27 7.98
C ASN A 85 28.20 -38.47 7.29
N ALA A 86 27.04 -38.92 7.75
CA ALA A 86 26.34 -40.04 7.13
C ALA A 86 25.67 -39.63 5.80
N ASP A 87 25.67 -40.55 4.83
CA ASP A 87 24.86 -40.41 3.61
C ASP A 87 23.47 -41.00 3.87
N LEU A 88 22.50 -40.14 4.17
CA LEU A 88 21.08 -40.46 4.34
C LEU A 88 20.24 -40.09 3.10
N SER A 89 20.88 -39.89 1.94
CA SER A 89 20.17 -39.43 0.74
C SER A 89 19.05 -40.41 0.36
N GLY A 90 17.84 -39.90 0.15
CA GLY A 90 16.66 -40.71 -0.14
C GLY A 90 16.22 -41.68 0.96
N ALA A 91 16.77 -41.60 2.18
CA ALA A 91 16.35 -42.43 3.30
C ALA A 91 14.88 -42.16 3.69
N ILE A 92 14.20 -43.17 4.23
CA ILE A 92 12.81 -43.07 4.71
C ILE A 92 12.85 -42.98 6.24
N LEU A 93 12.63 -41.80 6.77
CA LEU A 93 12.66 -41.43 8.20
C LEU A 93 11.26 -41.05 8.71
N VAL A 94 10.21 -41.55 8.07
CA VAL A 94 8.82 -41.19 8.38
C VAL A 94 8.48 -41.52 9.83
N GLY A 95 7.94 -40.54 10.57
CA GLY A 95 7.53 -40.69 11.96
C GLY A 95 8.66 -41.07 12.93
N THR A 96 9.91 -40.80 12.56
CA THR A 96 11.07 -41.10 13.43
C THR A 96 11.20 -40.11 14.57
N ASN A 97 11.76 -40.57 15.69
CA ASN A 97 12.14 -39.70 16.80
C ASN A 97 13.65 -39.43 16.77
N LEU A 98 14.04 -38.26 16.27
CA LEU A 98 15.42 -37.78 16.11
C LEU A 98 15.80 -36.71 17.15
N ILE A 99 15.06 -36.63 18.27
CA ILE A 99 15.33 -35.64 19.32
C ILE A 99 16.79 -35.76 19.80
N ASN A 100 17.47 -34.61 19.89
CA ASN A 100 18.88 -34.51 20.31
C ASN A 100 19.87 -35.34 19.46
N SER A 101 19.49 -35.77 18.25
CA SER A 101 20.43 -36.47 17.36
C SER A 101 21.43 -35.50 16.73
N ASP A 102 22.62 -35.99 16.42
CA ASP A 102 23.63 -35.25 15.65
C ASP A 102 23.54 -35.65 14.18
N LEU A 103 23.19 -34.71 13.30
CA LEU A 103 23.12 -34.89 11.85
C LEU A 103 24.14 -33.98 11.15
N SER A 104 25.16 -33.51 11.88
CA SER A 104 26.19 -32.61 11.34
C SER A 104 26.85 -33.21 10.11
N GLU A 105 26.95 -32.44 9.04
CA GLU A 105 27.59 -32.82 7.77
C GLU A 105 26.91 -34.01 7.06
N ALA A 106 25.74 -34.45 7.52
CA ALA A 106 24.97 -35.50 6.86
C ALA A 106 24.34 -35.01 5.54
N ASP A 107 24.21 -35.94 4.58
CA ASP A 107 23.48 -35.71 3.34
C ASP A 107 22.06 -36.30 3.43
N LEU A 108 21.05 -35.45 3.39
CA LEU A 108 19.62 -35.78 3.45
C LEU A 108 18.91 -35.42 2.14
N ILE A 109 19.63 -35.26 1.02
CA ILE A 109 19.01 -34.93 -0.27
C ILE A 109 17.88 -35.90 -0.59
N GLY A 110 16.68 -35.36 -0.80
CA GLY A 110 15.49 -36.14 -1.15
C GLY A 110 15.04 -37.16 -0.11
N ALA A 111 15.55 -37.11 1.13
CA ALA A 111 15.09 -37.97 2.21
C ALA A 111 13.65 -37.63 2.61
N ASN A 112 12.89 -38.63 3.09
CA ASN A 112 11.53 -38.45 3.58
C ASN A 112 11.52 -38.47 5.11
N LEU A 113 11.43 -37.30 5.73
CA LEU A 113 11.28 -37.07 7.16
C LEU A 113 9.85 -36.64 7.55
N THR A 114 8.84 -37.05 6.78
CA THR A 114 7.43 -36.74 7.09
C THR A 114 7.10 -37.16 8.53
N GLU A 115 6.47 -36.28 9.31
CA GLU A 115 6.10 -36.51 10.72
C GLU A 115 7.28 -36.82 11.67
N ALA A 116 8.53 -36.63 11.23
CA ALA A 116 9.69 -36.85 12.08
C ALA A 116 9.81 -35.74 13.15
N ASN A 117 10.32 -36.10 14.33
CA ASN A 117 10.62 -35.16 15.38
C ASN A 117 12.13 -34.91 15.47
N LEU A 118 12.58 -33.73 15.01
CA LEU A 118 13.96 -33.27 15.03
C LEU A 118 14.18 -32.18 16.09
N SER A 119 13.32 -32.09 17.11
CA SER A 119 13.50 -31.09 18.18
C SER A 119 14.90 -31.21 18.79
N ASP A 120 15.59 -30.08 18.92
CA ASP A 120 16.94 -29.98 19.48
C ASP A 120 18.02 -30.82 18.73
N ALA A 121 17.76 -31.28 17.50
CA ALA A 121 18.75 -31.94 16.67
C ALA A 121 19.85 -30.96 16.19
N THR A 122 21.08 -31.46 16.02
CA THR A 122 22.20 -30.68 15.50
C THR A 122 22.32 -30.89 13.99
N LEU A 123 22.16 -29.82 13.20
CA LEU A 123 22.12 -29.89 11.72
C LEU A 123 23.29 -29.15 11.04
N ARG A 124 24.45 -29.02 11.70
CA ARG A 124 25.55 -28.19 11.19
C ARG A 124 26.02 -28.69 9.81
N ASN A 125 26.03 -27.84 8.80
CA ASN A 125 26.42 -28.16 7.42
C ASN A 125 25.62 -29.31 6.78
N THR A 126 24.44 -29.64 7.30
CA THR A 126 23.58 -30.69 6.74
C THR A 126 22.95 -30.21 5.43
N ASN A 127 22.88 -31.10 4.44
CA ASN A 127 22.19 -30.82 3.19
C ASN A 127 20.81 -31.49 3.17
N MET A 128 19.74 -30.71 3.23
CA MET A 128 18.35 -31.20 3.16
C MET A 128 17.64 -30.73 1.88
N SER A 129 18.39 -30.47 0.82
CA SER A 129 17.81 -29.99 -0.45
C SER A 129 16.80 -31.01 -0.99
N GLY A 130 15.56 -30.57 -1.24
CA GLY A 130 14.48 -31.42 -1.71
C GLY A 130 14.00 -32.50 -0.72
N ALA A 131 14.43 -32.47 0.53
CA ALA A 131 13.92 -33.37 1.56
C ALA A 131 12.44 -33.04 1.89
N ASP A 132 11.68 -34.06 2.27
CA ASP A 132 10.29 -33.92 2.69
C ASP A 132 10.18 -33.95 4.22
N LEU A 133 9.92 -32.79 4.82
CA LEU A 133 9.70 -32.59 6.24
C LEU A 133 8.23 -32.21 6.54
N THR A 134 7.29 -32.69 5.72
CA THR A 134 5.86 -32.44 5.93
C THR A 134 5.43 -32.89 7.32
N ASN A 135 4.72 -32.04 8.07
CA ASN A 135 4.32 -32.26 9.48
C ASN A 135 5.48 -32.52 10.46
N ALA A 136 6.74 -32.27 10.09
CA ALA A 136 7.88 -32.50 10.99
C ALA A 136 7.89 -31.49 12.15
N ILE A 137 8.49 -31.88 13.28
CA ILE A 137 8.70 -31.02 14.45
C ILE A 137 10.16 -30.57 14.49
N LEU A 138 10.39 -29.28 14.30
CA LEU A 138 11.70 -28.61 14.21
C LEU A 138 11.81 -27.46 15.23
N THR A 139 11.15 -27.63 16.38
CA THR A 139 11.12 -26.63 17.45
C THR A 139 12.54 -26.35 17.94
N SER A 140 12.90 -25.07 18.06
CA SER A 140 14.21 -24.61 18.56
C SER A 140 15.45 -25.12 17.79
N VAL A 141 15.30 -25.62 16.58
CA VAL A 141 16.42 -26.09 15.76
C VAL A 141 17.23 -24.90 15.21
N ASP A 142 18.56 -25.04 15.19
CA ASP A 142 19.49 -24.06 14.63
C ASP A 142 19.92 -24.42 13.20
N PHE A 143 19.47 -23.63 12.23
CA PHE A 143 19.79 -23.75 10.80
C PHE A 143 20.89 -22.78 10.35
N THR A 144 21.51 -22.02 11.25
CA THR A 144 22.45 -20.94 10.87
C THR A 144 23.81 -21.43 10.40
N GLN A 145 24.18 -22.67 10.76
CA GLN A 145 25.51 -23.21 10.53
C GLN A 145 25.60 -23.95 9.19
N GLY A 146 25.35 -23.25 8.07
CA GLY A 146 25.57 -23.81 6.72
C GLY A 146 24.52 -24.81 6.24
N VAL A 147 23.34 -24.85 6.86
CA VAL A 147 22.26 -25.76 6.48
C VAL A 147 21.65 -25.35 5.15
N THR A 148 21.51 -26.29 4.23
CA THR A 148 20.90 -26.03 2.92
C THR A 148 19.49 -26.60 2.88
N LEU A 149 18.51 -25.72 2.63
CA LEU A 149 17.07 -26.02 2.64
C LEU A 149 16.42 -25.68 1.27
N THR A 150 17.20 -25.66 0.19
CA THR A 150 16.70 -25.29 -1.13
C THR A 150 15.64 -26.28 -1.61
N ALA A 151 14.48 -25.77 -2.04
CA ALA A 151 13.32 -26.57 -2.47
C ALA A 151 12.89 -27.65 -1.46
N VAL A 152 13.17 -27.45 -0.17
CA VAL A 152 12.69 -28.33 0.90
C VAL A 152 11.17 -28.25 1.02
N ILE A 153 10.53 -29.34 1.42
CA ILE A 153 9.10 -29.35 1.76
C ILE A 153 8.98 -29.31 3.28
N LEU A 154 8.42 -28.24 3.81
CA LEU A 154 8.17 -27.97 5.22
C LEU A 154 6.68 -27.71 5.47
N ASP A 155 5.82 -28.22 4.59
CA ASP A 155 4.38 -28.04 4.69
C ASP A 155 3.88 -28.56 6.04
N LYS A 156 3.14 -27.72 6.77
CA LYS A 156 2.59 -27.99 8.10
C LYS A 156 3.64 -28.31 9.17
N ALA A 157 4.92 -28.05 8.90
CA ALA A 157 5.99 -28.26 9.86
C ALA A 157 5.90 -27.27 11.03
N THR A 158 6.34 -27.70 12.21
CA THR A 158 6.44 -26.86 13.41
C THR A 158 7.87 -26.34 13.57
N LEU A 159 8.08 -25.04 13.33
CA LEU A 159 9.35 -24.32 13.38
C LEU A 159 9.34 -23.24 14.49
N ILE A 160 8.54 -23.43 15.53
CA ILE A 160 8.38 -22.45 16.61
C ILE A 160 9.74 -22.14 17.24
N GLY A 161 10.12 -20.87 17.25
CA GLY A 161 11.39 -20.40 17.82
C GLY A 161 12.65 -20.92 17.13
N ALA A 162 12.54 -21.58 15.97
CA ALA A 162 13.69 -22.05 15.21
C ALA A 162 14.56 -20.87 14.73
N ASN A 163 15.87 -21.10 14.64
CA ASN A 163 16.82 -20.10 14.17
C ASN A 163 17.21 -20.39 12.71
N LEU A 164 16.55 -19.70 11.78
CA LEU A 164 16.77 -19.75 10.33
C LEU A 164 17.54 -18.53 9.80
N ALA A 165 18.30 -17.83 10.64
CA ALA A 165 19.03 -16.65 10.20
C ALA A 165 20.03 -17.00 9.07
N GLY A 166 19.93 -16.28 7.95
CA GLY A 166 20.73 -16.52 6.75
C GLY A 166 20.42 -17.84 6.02
N ALA A 167 19.36 -18.57 6.39
CA ALA A 167 19.01 -19.84 5.76
C ALA A 167 18.63 -19.67 4.28
N LYS A 168 18.98 -20.67 3.47
CA LYS A 168 18.67 -20.71 2.03
C LYS A 168 17.40 -21.52 1.77
N LEU A 169 16.27 -20.84 1.69
CA LEU A 169 14.91 -21.36 1.53
C LEU A 169 14.29 -21.01 0.15
N GLY A 170 15.10 -20.67 -0.85
CA GLY A 170 14.62 -20.35 -2.20
C GLY A 170 13.75 -21.48 -2.76
N GLY A 171 12.52 -21.14 -3.15
CA GLY A 171 11.50 -22.08 -3.65
C GLY A 171 10.97 -23.11 -2.63
N ALA A 172 11.27 -22.97 -1.34
CA ALA A 172 10.77 -23.89 -0.31
C ALA A 172 9.24 -23.88 -0.24
N GLN A 173 8.67 -25.04 0.09
CA GLN A 173 7.24 -25.18 0.41
C GLN A 173 7.08 -25.12 1.93
N LEU A 174 6.29 -24.18 2.41
CA LEU A 174 6.04 -23.86 3.82
C LEU A 174 4.53 -23.66 4.03
N GLU A 175 3.69 -24.35 3.25
CA GLU A 175 2.24 -24.20 3.32
C GLU A 175 1.74 -24.61 4.70
N GLU A 176 0.95 -23.75 5.35
CA GLU A 176 0.43 -23.94 6.70
C GLU A 176 1.52 -24.18 7.79
N ALA A 177 2.79 -23.86 7.51
CA ALA A 177 3.88 -24.02 8.48
C ALA A 177 3.75 -23.07 9.68
N ASN A 178 4.22 -23.52 10.85
CA ASN A 178 4.22 -22.71 12.06
C ASN A 178 5.61 -22.17 12.37
N LEU A 179 5.84 -20.91 12.00
CA LEU A 179 7.07 -20.13 12.16
C LEU A 179 6.94 -19.09 13.29
N ASN A 180 6.00 -19.26 14.22
CA ASN A 180 5.79 -18.29 15.29
C ASN A 180 7.08 -18.09 16.12
N GLY A 181 7.50 -16.83 16.25
CA GLY A 181 8.72 -16.45 16.96
C GLY A 181 10.03 -16.93 16.32
N ALA A 182 10.01 -17.51 15.12
CA ALA A 182 11.23 -17.95 14.44
C ALA A 182 12.10 -16.75 14.03
N ASN A 183 13.41 -16.96 14.00
CA ASN A 183 14.37 -15.98 13.51
C ASN A 183 14.76 -16.30 12.06
N LEU A 184 14.26 -15.53 11.11
CA LEU A 184 14.58 -15.58 9.67
C LEU A 184 15.41 -14.36 9.22
N THR A 185 16.15 -13.72 10.12
CA THR A 185 16.98 -12.54 9.79
C THR A 185 17.90 -12.85 8.61
N GLY A 186 17.82 -12.09 7.53
CA GLY A 186 18.64 -12.26 6.33
C GLY A 186 18.42 -13.57 5.57
N ALA A 187 17.35 -14.33 5.84
CA ALA A 187 17.05 -15.57 5.12
C ALA A 187 16.64 -15.29 3.66
N SER A 188 16.98 -16.21 2.75
CA SER A 188 16.54 -16.15 1.34
C SER A 188 15.31 -17.03 1.15
N LEU A 189 14.15 -16.41 0.94
CA LEU A 189 12.83 -17.00 0.74
C LEU A 189 12.26 -16.63 -0.64
N ASP A 190 13.12 -16.34 -1.61
CA ASP A 190 12.73 -15.98 -2.97
C ASP A 190 11.86 -17.09 -3.58
N GLY A 191 10.65 -16.71 -4.04
CA GLY A 191 9.66 -17.64 -4.60
C GLY A 191 9.15 -18.72 -3.63
N ALA A 192 9.37 -18.60 -2.32
CA ALA A 192 8.86 -19.57 -1.35
C ALA A 192 7.32 -19.50 -1.23
N ASN A 193 6.69 -20.64 -0.97
CA ASN A 193 5.26 -20.74 -0.73
C ASN A 193 4.99 -20.82 0.78
N LEU A 194 4.54 -19.73 1.40
CA LEU A 194 4.14 -19.65 2.80
C LEU A 194 2.61 -19.47 2.94
N THR A 195 1.83 -20.01 2.00
CA THR A 195 0.36 -19.91 2.04
C THR A 195 -0.17 -20.46 3.37
N GLY A 196 -0.99 -19.69 4.08
CA GLY A 196 -1.57 -20.09 5.37
C GLY A 196 -0.58 -20.21 6.53
N ALA A 197 0.71 -19.87 6.35
CA ALA A 197 1.71 -19.99 7.40
C ALA A 197 1.46 -19.00 8.55
N THR A 198 1.90 -19.38 9.75
CA THR A 198 1.84 -18.51 10.94
C THR A 198 3.23 -17.99 11.29
N LEU A 199 3.40 -16.67 11.22
CA LEU A 199 4.65 -15.94 11.47
C LEU A 199 4.49 -14.90 12.59
N GLN A 200 3.63 -15.16 13.58
CA GLN A 200 3.41 -14.18 14.66
C GLN A 200 4.71 -13.94 15.43
N GLY A 201 5.10 -12.68 15.55
CA GLY A 201 6.34 -12.27 16.22
C GLY A 201 7.63 -12.80 15.60
N ALA A 202 7.59 -13.37 14.39
CA ALA A 202 8.79 -13.82 13.69
C ALA A 202 9.68 -12.62 13.31
N ILE A 203 10.99 -12.86 13.24
CA ILE A 203 11.98 -11.85 12.88
C ILE A 203 12.46 -12.14 11.45
N LEU A 204 12.03 -11.34 10.48
CA LEU A 204 12.39 -11.39 9.07
C LEU A 204 13.17 -10.13 8.63
N GLU A 205 13.92 -9.52 9.55
CA GLU A 205 14.73 -8.34 9.24
C GLU A 205 15.72 -8.66 8.11
N GLN A 206 15.77 -7.82 7.08
CA GLN A 206 16.61 -8.00 5.88
C GLN A 206 16.39 -9.32 5.12
N ALA A 207 15.28 -10.03 5.37
CA ALA A 207 14.97 -11.24 4.63
C ALA A 207 14.58 -10.92 3.18
N ASN A 208 14.90 -11.84 2.27
CA ASN A 208 14.54 -11.73 0.86
C ASN A 208 13.32 -12.60 0.54
N LEU A 209 12.14 -12.00 0.41
CA LEU A 209 10.87 -12.65 0.07
C LEU A 209 10.40 -12.30 -1.35
N LEU A 210 11.33 -11.95 -2.25
CA LEU A 210 11.01 -11.60 -3.64
C LEU A 210 10.09 -12.64 -4.29
N GLY A 211 8.89 -12.22 -4.69
CA GLY A 211 7.92 -13.07 -5.36
C GLY A 211 7.38 -14.25 -4.52
N ALA A 212 7.54 -14.22 -3.20
CA ALA A 212 6.99 -15.24 -2.32
C ALA A 212 5.46 -15.14 -2.22
N THR A 213 4.81 -16.25 -1.89
CA THR A 213 3.35 -16.30 -1.65
C THR A 213 3.09 -16.40 -0.15
N LEU A 214 2.42 -15.40 0.42
CA LEU A 214 1.97 -15.33 1.82
C LEU A 214 0.45 -15.19 1.93
N ASP A 215 -0.28 -15.71 0.95
CA ASP A 215 -1.73 -15.67 0.95
C ASP A 215 -2.29 -16.40 2.18
N ASN A 216 -3.30 -15.82 2.83
CA ASN A 216 -3.89 -16.31 4.09
C ASN A 216 -2.90 -16.43 5.27
N ALA A 217 -1.66 -15.95 5.16
CA ALA A 217 -0.68 -16.01 6.24
C ALA A 217 -0.98 -15.02 7.36
N SER A 218 -0.39 -15.25 8.54
CA SER A 218 -0.50 -14.35 9.69
C SER A 218 0.86 -13.88 10.19
N LEU A 219 1.20 -12.63 9.86
CA LEU A 219 2.41 -11.89 10.20
C LEU A 219 2.20 -10.90 11.37
N ARG A 220 1.22 -11.14 12.26
CA ARG A 220 0.93 -10.21 13.36
C ARG A 220 2.16 -9.95 14.22
N GLY A 221 2.54 -8.68 14.35
CA GLY A 221 3.71 -8.27 15.14
C GLY A 221 5.05 -8.81 14.62
N ALA A 222 5.10 -9.35 13.40
CA ALA A 222 6.35 -9.77 12.78
C ALA A 222 7.26 -8.56 12.49
N LYS A 223 8.57 -8.76 12.53
CA LYS A 223 9.56 -7.74 12.18
C LYS A 223 10.07 -8.00 10.78
N LEU A 224 9.86 -7.08 9.86
CA LEU A 224 10.26 -7.14 8.45
C LEU A 224 11.04 -5.88 8.06
N VAL A 225 11.77 -5.28 9.01
CA VAL A 225 12.59 -4.09 8.76
C VAL A 225 13.58 -4.39 7.64
N GLU A 226 13.64 -3.53 6.63
CA GLU A 226 14.50 -3.67 5.45
C GLU A 226 14.30 -4.98 4.66
N ALA A 227 13.18 -5.68 4.84
CA ALA A 227 12.89 -6.89 4.07
C ALA A 227 12.56 -6.54 2.61
N ASN A 228 13.01 -7.40 1.69
CA ASN A 228 12.58 -7.35 0.30
C ASN A 228 11.29 -8.16 0.13
N LEU A 229 10.17 -7.48 -0.04
CA LEU A 229 8.82 -8.01 -0.27
C LEU A 229 8.33 -7.69 -1.69
N SER A 230 9.23 -7.34 -2.63
CA SER A 230 8.81 -6.97 -3.98
C SER A 230 8.08 -8.12 -4.65
N GLY A 231 6.95 -7.83 -5.29
CA GLY A 231 6.12 -8.81 -6.00
C GLY A 231 5.50 -9.89 -5.10
N VAL A 232 5.52 -9.72 -3.77
CA VAL A 232 4.92 -10.67 -2.83
C VAL A 232 3.39 -10.71 -2.98
N SER A 233 2.78 -11.87 -2.74
CA SER A 233 1.33 -11.98 -2.57
C SER A 233 0.96 -12.11 -1.09
N LEU A 234 0.02 -11.27 -0.62
CA LEU A 234 -0.46 -11.16 0.75
C LEU A 234 -1.99 -11.22 0.80
N ILE A 235 -2.63 -11.88 -0.16
CA ILE A 235 -4.09 -11.88 -0.31
C ILE A 235 -4.73 -12.53 0.92
N ASN A 236 -5.77 -11.90 1.48
CA ASN A 236 -6.47 -12.37 2.68
C ASN A 236 -5.59 -12.58 3.93
N SER A 237 -4.37 -12.00 3.96
CA SER A 237 -3.43 -12.16 5.07
C SER A 237 -3.65 -11.14 6.19
N THR A 238 -2.96 -11.32 7.31
CA THR A 238 -2.91 -10.34 8.42
C THR A 238 -1.47 -9.95 8.75
N ALA A 239 -1.16 -8.67 8.66
CA ALA A 239 0.12 -8.07 9.04
C ALA A 239 -0.05 -6.95 10.09
N SER A 240 -1.16 -6.98 10.84
CA SER A 240 -1.48 -5.98 11.85
C SER A 240 -0.37 -5.86 12.90
N GLY A 241 0.07 -4.63 13.15
CA GLY A 241 1.16 -4.33 14.08
C GLY A 241 2.54 -4.84 13.67
N ALA A 242 2.71 -5.35 12.44
CA ALA A 242 4.03 -5.71 11.93
C ALA A 242 4.90 -4.46 11.74
N ASP A 243 6.22 -4.66 11.83
CA ASP A 243 7.21 -3.61 11.59
C ASP A 243 7.85 -3.79 10.21
N MET A 244 7.45 -2.99 9.23
CA MET A 244 7.90 -3.02 7.83
C MET A 244 8.66 -1.73 7.48
N GLN A 245 9.33 -1.11 8.46
CA GLN A 245 10.14 0.08 8.21
C GLN A 245 11.20 -0.19 7.13
N ASN A 246 11.32 0.72 6.16
CA ASN A 246 12.25 0.63 5.02
C ASN A 246 12.08 -0.64 4.15
N ALA A 247 10.99 -1.40 4.29
CA ALA A 247 10.76 -2.58 3.47
C ALA A 247 10.42 -2.19 2.02
N ASP A 248 10.79 -3.04 1.07
CA ASP A 248 10.43 -2.88 -0.34
C ASP A 248 9.25 -3.78 -0.68
N LEU A 249 8.05 -3.22 -0.81
CA LEU A 249 6.82 -3.89 -1.24
C LEU A 249 6.48 -3.59 -2.71
N THR A 250 7.44 -3.17 -3.54
CA THR A 250 7.18 -2.78 -4.93
C THR A 250 6.42 -3.87 -5.68
N GLY A 251 5.26 -3.53 -6.24
CA GLY A 251 4.41 -4.45 -6.99
C GLY A 251 3.75 -5.56 -6.16
N ALA A 252 3.75 -5.47 -4.83
CA ALA A 252 3.08 -6.44 -3.98
C ALA A 252 1.55 -6.47 -4.22
N THR A 253 0.97 -7.66 -4.14
CA THR A 253 -0.49 -7.86 -4.18
C THR A 253 -1.01 -8.08 -2.76
N MET A 254 -1.82 -7.15 -2.28
CA MET A 254 -2.27 -7.03 -0.90
C MET A 254 -3.79 -6.84 -0.89
N VAL A 255 -4.53 -7.71 -1.55
CA VAL A 255 -6.00 -7.62 -1.64
C VAL A 255 -6.62 -8.22 -0.38
N ASP A 256 -7.56 -7.51 0.24
CA ASP A 256 -8.23 -7.90 1.51
C ASP A 256 -7.23 -8.24 2.64
N THR A 257 -6.13 -7.48 2.71
CA THR A 257 -5.08 -7.65 3.72
C THR A 257 -5.37 -6.77 4.95
N ARG A 258 -5.21 -7.33 6.15
CA ARG A 258 -5.36 -6.58 7.42
C ARG A 258 -4.01 -6.06 7.91
N MET A 259 -3.82 -4.74 7.86
CA MET A 259 -2.57 -4.03 8.20
C MET A 259 -2.76 -2.89 9.19
N GLY A 260 -3.81 -2.96 10.03
CA GLY A 260 -4.03 -1.94 11.05
C GLY A 260 -2.83 -1.80 11.99
N GLY A 261 -2.37 -0.57 12.21
CA GLY A 261 -1.24 -0.26 13.09
C GLY A 261 0.13 -0.76 12.63
N THR A 262 0.28 -1.18 11.37
CA THR A 262 1.58 -1.58 10.81
C THR A 262 2.50 -0.37 10.67
N ASN A 263 3.79 -0.53 10.97
CA ASN A 263 4.80 0.49 10.70
C ASN A 263 5.35 0.32 9.28
N LEU A 264 5.06 1.26 8.39
CA LEU A 264 5.50 1.32 6.99
C LEU A 264 6.34 2.59 6.74
N THR A 265 6.97 3.15 7.79
CA THR A 265 7.79 4.35 7.66
C THR A 265 8.90 4.14 6.64
N ASN A 266 9.02 5.06 5.67
CA ASN A 266 9.94 5.02 4.53
C ASN A 266 9.83 3.74 3.65
N ALA A 267 8.78 2.95 3.77
CA ALA A 267 8.61 1.75 2.94
C ALA A 267 8.34 2.14 1.47
N ILE A 268 8.73 1.27 0.55
CA ILE A 268 8.44 1.42 -0.87
C ILE A 268 7.22 0.57 -1.20
N LEU A 269 6.09 1.20 -1.49
CA LEU A 269 4.82 0.60 -1.89
C LEU A 269 4.45 1.02 -3.32
N ASP A 270 5.43 1.25 -4.18
CA ASP A 270 5.16 1.60 -5.57
C ASP A 270 4.43 0.46 -6.28
N ARG A 271 3.38 0.80 -7.03
CA ARG A 271 2.59 -0.14 -7.84
C ARG A 271 1.96 -1.27 -7.03
N VAL A 272 1.80 -1.11 -5.70
CA VAL A 272 1.07 -2.10 -4.90
C VAL A 272 -0.39 -2.15 -5.31
N ASN A 273 -0.98 -3.34 -5.21
CA ASN A 273 -2.42 -3.51 -5.29
C ASN A 273 -2.98 -3.79 -3.89
N SER A 274 -3.58 -2.78 -3.24
CA SER A 274 -4.10 -2.88 -1.87
C SER A 274 -5.63 -2.84 -1.80
N GLN A 275 -6.32 -3.22 -2.87
CA GLN A 275 -7.78 -3.15 -2.92
C GLN A 275 -8.45 -3.86 -1.75
N ALA A 276 -9.42 -3.19 -1.11
CA ALA A 276 -10.14 -3.66 0.07
C ALA A 276 -9.29 -3.94 1.32
N SER A 277 -8.03 -3.52 1.33
CA SER A 277 -7.17 -3.68 2.51
C SER A 277 -7.50 -2.70 3.62
N ARG A 278 -7.13 -3.08 4.84
CA ARG A 278 -7.38 -2.31 6.06
C ARG A 278 -6.07 -1.83 6.66
N LEU A 279 -5.69 -0.60 6.36
CA LEU A 279 -4.51 0.09 6.85
C LEU A 279 -4.83 1.14 7.93
N ALA A 280 -5.97 0.99 8.62
CA ALA A 280 -6.39 1.95 9.65
C ALA A 280 -5.31 2.13 10.73
N GLY A 281 -4.93 3.39 10.99
CA GLY A 281 -3.88 3.73 11.94
C GLY A 281 -2.47 3.24 11.60
N ALA A 282 -2.21 2.81 10.35
CA ALA A 282 -0.86 2.48 9.91
C ALA A 282 0.03 3.72 9.86
N ASP A 283 1.32 3.54 10.11
CA ASP A 283 2.33 4.60 10.00
C ASP A 283 2.99 4.51 8.62
N LEU A 284 2.55 5.34 7.68
CA LEU A 284 3.00 5.43 6.29
C LEU A 284 3.88 6.67 6.05
N ARG A 285 4.49 7.22 7.11
CA ARG A 285 5.29 8.44 6.98
C ARG A 285 6.44 8.24 5.99
N ARG A 286 6.56 9.15 5.01
CA ARG A 286 7.55 9.09 3.92
C ARG A 286 7.49 7.81 3.07
N ALA A 287 6.39 7.07 3.13
CA ALA A 287 6.20 5.92 2.26
C ALA A 287 6.05 6.38 0.80
N LEU A 288 6.56 5.57 -0.13
CA LEU A 288 6.43 5.82 -1.56
C LEU A 288 5.31 4.93 -2.09
N MET A 289 4.17 5.50 -2.42
CA MET A 289 2.97 4.80 -2.92
C MET A 289 2.66 5.23 -4.36
N ARG A 290 3.68 5.32 -5.21
CA ARG A 290 3.52 5.83 -6.57
C ARG A 290 2.83 4.79 -7.45
N ASP A 291 1.85 5.20 -8.24
CA ASP A 291 0.98 4.31 -9.02
C ASP A 291 0.31 3.20 -8.17
N ALA A 292 0.17 3.40 -6.86
CA ALA A 292 -0.47 2.42 -5.97
C ALA A 292 -1.97 2.36 -6.22
N LYS A 293 -2.54 1.15 -6.20
CA LYS A 293 -3.97 0.91 -6.34
C LYS A 293 -4.59 0.71 -4.95
N LEU A 294 -5.20 1.78 -4.43
CA LEU A 294 -5.78 1.91 -3.09
C LEU A 294 -7.31 2.11 -3.17
N ASP A 295 -7.94 1.70 -4.27
CA ASP A 295 -9.35 1.95 -4.54
C ASP A 295 -10.24 0.86 -3.91
N VAL A 296 -11.37 0.55 -4.55
CA VAL A 296 -12.30 -0.48 -4.08
C VAL A 296 -12.08 -1.82 -4.76
N PHE A 297 -12.31 -2.91 -4.03
CA PHE A 297 -12.56 -4.22 -4.63
C PHE A 297 -14.06 -4.37 -4.90
N VAL A 298 -14.43 -4.73 -6.13
CA VAL A 298 -15.82 -5.12 -6.47
C VAL A 298 -15.84 -6.63 -6.64
N GLY A 299 -16.35 -7.32 -5.63
CA GLY A 299 -16.49 -8.77 -5.63
C GLY A 299 -17.78 -9.25 -6.30
N LEU A 300 -18.11 -10.53 -6.09
CA LEU A 300 -19.28 -11.19 -6.69
C LEU A 300 -20.65 -10.63 -6.29
N PHE A 301 -20.71 -9.78 -5.27
CA PHE A 301 -21.95 -9.20 -4.74
C PHE A 301 -22.17 -7.76 -5.21
N ASP A 302 -21.41 -7.29 -6.20
CA ASP A 302 -21.53 -5.95 -6.79
C ASP A 302 -21.48 -4.80 -5.76
N THR A 303 -20.94 -5.07 -4.57
CA THR A 303 -20.76 -4.12 -3.47
C THR A 303 -19.29 -3.73 -3.42
N PRO A 304 -18.97 -2.43 -3.59
CA PRO A 304 -17.60 -1.95 -3.44
C PRO A 304 -17.10 -2.09 -2.00
N PHE A 305 -15.97 -2.77 -1.83
CA PHE A 305 -15.24 -2.83 -0.56
C PHE A 305 -14.05 -1.88 -0.61
N PRO A 306 -14.03 -0.81 0.19
CA PRO A 306 -13.00 0.21 0.10
C PRO A 306 -11.70 -0.24 0.77
N THR A 307 -10.58 0.29 0.27
CA THR A 307 -9.36 0.35 1.06
C THR A 307 -9.54 1.36 2.19
N VAL A 308 -9.19 0.98 3.42
CA VAL A 308 -9.41 1.76 4.64
C VAL A 308 -8.08 2.28 5.17
N LEU A 309 -7.87 3.59 5.10
CA LEU A 309 -6.70 4.33 5.60
C LEU A 309 -7.07 5.26 6.77
N ASP A 310 -8.25 5.06 7.39
CA ASP A 310 -8.74 5.92 8.47
C ASP A 310 -7.71 6.06 9.61
N GLY A 311 -7.41 7.30 9.98
CA GLY A 311 -6.43 7.63 11.02
C GLY A 311 -4.98 7.23 10.71
N ALA A 312 -4.65 6.77 9.51
CA ALA A 312 -3.28 6.47 9.12
C ALA A 312 -2.43 7.76 9.03
N ASP A 313 -1.13 7.64 9.27
CA ASP A 313 -0.18 8.74 9.14
C ASP A 313 0.59 8.65 7.83
N LEU A 314 0.22 9.45 6.84
CA LEU A 314 0.83 9.58 5.52
C LEU A 314 1.69 10.86 5.42
N THR A 315 2.17 11.42 6.54
CA THR A 315 3.00 12.64 6.51
C THR A 315 4.20 12.44 5.58
N GLU A 316 4.44 13.40 4.68
CA GLU A 316 5.53 13.37 3.69
C GLU A 316 5.51 12.16 2.72
N ALA A 317 4.41 11.39 2.68
CA ALA A 317 4.29 10.28 1.75
C ALA A 317 4.13 10.77 0.30
N SER A 318 4.60 9.97 -0.65
CA SER A 318 4.31 10.19 -2.06
C SER A 318 3.16 9.29 -2.51
N LEU A 319 2.12 9.88 -3.08
CA LEU A 319 0.96 9.21 -3.63
C LEU A 319 0.83 9.46 -5.14
N ALA A 320 1.84 10.02 -5.81
CA ALA A 320 1.75 10.41 -7.21
C ALA A 320 1.29 9.23 -8.11
N GLY A 321 0.30 9.47 -8.98
CA GLY A 321 -0.27 8.43 -9.85
C GLY A 321 -1.18 7.41 -9.17
N SER A 322 -1.35 7.44 -7.85
CA SER A 322 -2.18 6.46 -7.14
C SER A 322 -3.68 6.59 -7.42
N TYR A 323 -4.39 5.49 -7.19
CA TYR A 323 -5.84 5.37 -7.36
C TYR A 323 -6.50 5.22 -5.98
N LEU A 324 -7.26 6.23 -5.56
CA LEU A 324 -7.92 6.33 -4.25
C LEU A 324 -9.45 6.41 -4.37
N ALA A 325 -10.00 6.25 -5.57
CA ALA A 325 -11.44 6.32 -5.79
C ALA A 325 -12.21 5.32 -4.91
N GLY A 326 -13.03 5.85 -3.99
CA GLY A 326 -13.80 5.07 -3.03
C GLY A 326 -13.06 4.67 -1.75
N ALA A 327 -11.79 5.02 -1.59
CA ALA A 327 -11.03 4.77 -0.37
C ALA A 327 -11.54 5.63 0.80
N THR A 328 -11.35 5.16 2.03
CA THR A 328 -11.63 5.97 3.23
C THR A 328 -10.33 6.44 3.87
N LEU A 329 -10.22 7.75 4.11
CA LEU A 329 -9.07 8.41 4.73
C LEU A 329 -9.53 9.31 5.88
N SER A 330 -10.60 8.93 6.58
CA SER A 330 -11.19 9.78 7.61
C SER A 330 -10.20 9.99 8.75
N GLY A 331 -9.95 11.24 9.11
CA GLY A 331 -8.97 11.62 10.14
C GLY A 331 -7.51 11.22 9.83
N ALA A 332 -7.20 10.80 8.60
CA ALA A 332 -5.83 10.48 8.21
C ALA A 332 -4.96 11.74 8.18
N ASN A 333 -3.66 11.59 8.48
CA ASN A 333 -2.70 12.69 8.43
C ASN A 333 -1.90 12.65 7.14
N LEU A 334 -2.20 13.54 6.20
CA LEU A 334 -1.54 13.69 4.90
C LEU A 334 -0.71 14.99 4.83
N ALA A 335 -0.27 15.53 5.96
CA ALA A 335 0.51 16.76 6.00
C ALA A 335 1.77 16.63 5.12
N GLN A 336 2.02 17.62 4.27
CA GLN A 336 3.15 17.63 3.33
C GLN A 336 3.22 16.42 2.38
N ALA A 337 2.16 15.62 2.25
CA ALA A 337 2.13 14.54 1.28
C ALA A 337 2.18 15.09 -0.16
N SER A 338 2.90 14.38 -1.02
CA SER A 338 3.02 14.71 -2.44
C SER A 338 2.04 13.88 -3.26
N PHE A 339 1.17 14.54 -4.03
CA PHE A 339 0.25 13.87 -4.96
C PHE A 339 0.62 14.09 -6.42
N SER A 340 1.71 14.81 -6.68
CA SER A 340 2.17 15.11 -8.03
C SER A 340 3.69 15.02 -8.10
N GLU A 341 4.18 14.21 -9.02
CA GLU A 341 5.60 14.10 -9.33
C GLU A 341 5.81 14.09 -10.84
N ARG A 342 6.98 14.57 -11.28
CA ARG A 342 7.30 14.60 -12.70
C ARG A 342 7.35 13.18 -13.26
N GLY A 343 6.54 12.90 -14.27
CA GLY A 343 6.45 11.58 -14.92
C GLY A 343 5.32 10.69 -14.41
N TYR A 344 4.57 11.14 -13.40
CA TYR A 344 3.39 10.45 -12.88
C TYR A 344 2.11 11.19 -13.26
N THR A 345 1.01 10.43 -13.40
CA THR A 345 -0.31 11.02 -13.59
C THR A 345 -0.83 11.64 -12.29
N PRO A 346 -1.82 12.56 -12.36
CA PRO A 346 -2.50 13.02 -11.15
C PRO A 346 -3.16 11.87 -10.39
N VAL A 347 -3.29 12.02 -9.08
CA VAL A 347 -4.00 11.08 -8.22
C VAL A 347 -5.50 11.05 -8.56
N ILE A 348 -6.07 9.86 -8.58
CA ILE A 348 -7.47 9.63 -8.92
C ILE A 348 -8.27 9.41 -7.63
N TRP A 349 -8.97 10.44 -7.18
CA TRP A 349 -9.76 10.44 -5.95
C TRP A 349 -11.23 10.04 -6.15
N ALA A 350 -11.71 10.13 -7.38
CA ALA A 350 -13.07 9.77 -7.74
C ALA A 350 -13.09 9.13 -9.13
N ASP A 351 -13.97 8.15 -9.32
CA ASP A 351 -14.10 7.38 -10.56
C ASP A 351 -15.52 6.85 -10.72
N SER A 352 -16.07 6.90 -11.94
CA SER A 352 -17.39 6.33 -12.25
C SER A 352 -17.23 4.95 -12.85
N ARG A 353 -17.90 3.96 -12.26
CA ARG A 353 -17.85 2.56 -12.70
C ARG A 353 -19.25 2.01 -12.95
N SER A 354 -19.38 1.23 -14.02
CA SER A 354 -20.58 0.42 -14.22
C SER A 354 -20.49 -0.83 -13.35
N ILE A 355 -21.35 -0.93 -12.33
CA ILE A 355 -21.42 -2.04 -11.38
C ILE A 355 -22.87 -2.53 -11.36
N ALA A 356 -23.10 -3.84 -11.54
CA ALA A 356 -24.44 -4.41 -11.72
C ALA A 356 -25.31 -3.74 -12.80
N GLY A 357 -24.71 -3.04 -13.78
CA GLY A 357 -25.44 -2.29 -14.82
C GLY A 357 -25.88 -0.89 -14.40
N GLU A 358 -25.57 -0.45 -13.19
CA GLU A 358 -25.75 0.93 -12.72
C GLU A 358 -24.42 1.69 -12.75
N GLU A 359 -24.45 2.98 -13.09
CA GLU A 359 -23.27 3.83 -12.99
C GLU A 359 -23.12 4.34 -11.56
N ILE A 360 -22.06 3.89 -10.88
CA ILE A 360 -21.74 4.27 -9.50
C ILE A 360 -20.49 5.14 -9.52
N THR A 361 -20.58 6.34 -8.95
CA THR A 361 -19.39 7.19 -8.70
C THR A 361 -18.79 6.85 -7.35
N LEU A 362 -17.58 6.29 -7.37
CA LEU A 362 -16.76 6.02 -6.20
C LEU A 362 -16.00 7.28 -5.82
N ARG A 363 -16.02 7.65 -4.55
CA ARG A 363 -15.42 8.90 -4.05
C ARG A 363 -14.63 8.64 -2.78
N ALA A 364 -13.45 9.23 -2.69
CA ALA A 364 -12.67 9.19 -1.46
C ALA A 364 -13.37 9.97 -0.32
N ASN A 365 -13.37 9.42 0.89
CA ASN A 365 -13.81 10.12 2.10
C ASN A 365 -12.59 10.72 2.82
N LEU A 366 -12.54 12.04 2.93
CA LEU A 366 -11.45 12.82 3.53
C LEU A 366 -11.91 13.64 4.74
N SER A 367 -13.06 13.30 5.34
CA SER A 367 -13.59 14.00 6.52
C SER A 367 -12.57 14.03 7.66
N GLY A 368 -12.33 15.23 8.20
CA GLY A 368 -11.36 15.47 9.27
C GLY A 368 -9.89 15.18 8.93
N ALA A 369 -9.56 14.90 7.66
CA ALA A 369 -8.18 14.63 7.27
C ALA A 369 -7.30 15.88 7.40
N ASN A 370 -6.04 15.68 7.79
CA ASN A 370 -5.05 16.75 7.77
C ASN A 370 -4.32 16.76 6.42
N LEU A 371 -4.61 17.74 5.58
CA LEU A 371 -4.03 18.00 4.27
C LEU A 371 -3.20 19.31 4.28
N ALA A 372 -2.73 19.76 5.44
CA ALA A 372 -1.96 20.99 5.52
C ALA A 372 -0.69 20.91 4.65
N ASN A 373 -0.44 21.96 3.86
CA ASN A 373 0.67 22.04 2.90
C ASN A 373 0.65 20.98 1.78
N ALA A 374 -0.45 20.23 1.62
CA ALA A 374 -0.56 19.24 0.55
C ALA A 374 -0.55 19.89 -0.84
N ASN A 375 0.09 19.22 -1.80
CA ASN A 375 0.02 19.62 -3.21
C ASN A 375 -1.11 18.87 -3.94
N LEU A 376 -2.27 19.51 -4.05
CA LEU A 376 -3.50 19.01 -4.68
C LEU A 376 -3.78 19.70 -6.03
N GLN A 377 -2.75 20.24 -6.68
CA GLN A 377 -2.89 20.91 -7.96
C GLN A 377 -3.55 19.99 -9.00
N SER A 378 -4.60 20.48 -9.67
CA SER A 378 -5.36 19.73 -10.68
C SER A 378 -6.02 18.43 -10.19
N ALA A 379 -6.11 18.20 -8.88
CA ALA A 379 -6.78 17.03 -8.32
C ALA A 379 -8.29 17.07 -8.63
N ASN A 380 -8.88 15.92 -8.96
CA ASN A 380 -10.33 15.79 -9.09
C ASN A 380 -10.93 15.21 -7.81
N LEU A 381 -11.40 16.11 -6.96
CA LEU A 381 -12.04 15.85 -5.67
C LEU A 381 -13.56 16.07 -5.75
N ALA A 382 -14.16 16.03 -6.94
CA ALA A 382 -15.59 16.27 -7.11
C ALA A 382 -16.42 15.40 -6.16
N ASP A 383 -17.39 16.04 -5.52
CA ASP A 383 -18.34 15.52 -4.53
C ASP A 383 -17.71 14.72 -3.37
N ALA A 384 -16.41 14.90 -3.10
CA ALA A 384 -15.75 14.37 -1.92
C ALA A 384 -16.27 15.06 -0.64
N ASP A 385 -16.25 14.31 0.46
CA ASP A 385 -16.48 14.85 1.80
C ASP A 385 -15.14 15.25 2.42
N LEU A 386 -14.96 16.56 2.57
CA LEU A 386 -13.82 17.26 3.17
C LEU A 386 -14.26 18.00 4.45
N SER A 387 -15.39 17.61 5.04
CA SER A 387 -15.92 18.27 6.24
C SER A 387 -14.88 18.24 7.36
N SER A 388 -14.65 19.39 8.00
CA SER A 388 -13.66 19.57 9.07
C SER A 388 -12.22 19.19 8.71
N ALA A 389 -11.89 19.02 7.42
CA ALA A 389 -10.52 18.77 6.99
C ALA A 389 -9.66 20.02 7.17
N ASP A 390 -8.36 19.83 7.45
CA ASP A 390 -7.37 20.90 7.50
C ASP A 390 -6.59 20.96 6.19
N LEU A 391 -6.86 21.97 5.37
CA LEU A 391 -6.16 22.26 4.11
C LEU A 391 -5.33 23.56 4.22
N THR A 392 -4.88 23.92 5.42
CA THR A 392 -4.04 25.12 5.63
C THR A 392 -2.85 25.12 4.68
N GLN A 393 -2.65 26.21 3.95
CA GLN A 393 -1.55 26.37 2.97
C GLN A 393 -1.51 25.31 1.84
N ALA A 394 -2.59 24.56 1.62
CA ALA A 394 -2.64 23.58 0.53
C ALA A 394 -2.63 24.27 -0.84
N ASN A 395 -1.95 23.64 -1.81
CA ASN A 395 -1.99 24.06 -3.21
C ASN A 395 -3.15 23.35 -3.92
N LEU A 396 -4.26 24.06 -4.17
CA LEU A 396 -5.48 23.58 -4.82
C LEU A 396 -5.66 24.21 -6.22
N ARG A 397 -4.60 24.77 -6.80
CA ARG A 397 -4.67 25.41 -8.12
C ARG A 397 -5.26 24.45 -9.15
N TYR A 398 -6.24 24.91 -9.92
CA TYR A 398 -6.90 24.11 -10.97
C TYR A 398 -7.61 22.83 -10.47
N ALA A 399 -7.79 22.64 -9.17
CA ALA A 399 -8.48 21.46 -8.63
C ALA A 399 -9.97 21.48 -9.02
N ILE A 400 -10.54 20.30 -9.25
CA ILE A 400 -11.98 20.11 -9.46
C ILE A 400 -12.58 19.69 -8.11
N LEU A 401 -13.31 20.60 -7.48
CA LEU A 401 -13.92 20.51 -6.16
C LEU A 401 -15.45 20.67 -6.24
N ARG A 402 -16.04 20.39 -7.41
CA ARG A 402 -17.48 20.55 -7.65
C ARG A 402 -18.30 19.75 -6.65
N ASN A 403 -19.36 20.34 -6.12
CA ASN A 403 -20.29 19.71 -5.16
C ASN A 403 -19.62 19.10 -3.91
N THR A 404 -18.39 19.48 -3.59
CA THR A 404 -17.72 19.01 -2.37
C THR A 404 -18.41 19.55 -1.12
N VAL A 405 -18.31 18.80 -0.02
CA VAL A 405 -18.72 19.27 1.31
C VAL A 405 -17.45 19.64 2.07
N MET A 406 -17.21 20.92 2.28
CA MET A 406 -16.06 21.43 3.06
C MET A 406 -16.54 22.16 4.32
N ASP A 407 -17.70 21.78 4.84
CA ASP A 407 -18.28 22.42 6.01
C ASP A 407 -17.31 22.31 7.20
N LEU A 408 -17.07 23.42 7.89
CA LEU A 408 -16.12 23.56 9.00
C LEU A 408 -14.65 23.23 8.64
N ALA A 409 -14.31 23.10 7.35
CA ALA A 409 -12.93 22.89 6.94
C ALA A 409 -12.06 24.15 7.15
N ASN A 410 -10.76 23.94 7.34
CA ASN A 410 -9.77 25.02 7.45
C ASN A 410 -8.99 25.14 6.14
N LEU A 411 -9.20 26.20 5.37
CA LEU A 411 -8.48 26.53 4.13
C LEU A 411 -7.64 27.81 4.28
N GLN A 412 -7.20 28.13 5.51
CA GLN A 412 -6.37 29.31 5.74
C GLN A 412 -5.13 29.31 4.83
N GLN A 413 -4.89 30.42 4.14
CA GLN A 413 -3.75 30.61 3.23
C GLN A 413 -3.65 29.59 2.08
N ALA A 414 -4.72 28.84 1.78
CA ALA A 414 -4.74 27.90 0.66
C ALA A 414 -4.74 28.63 -0.69
N ASP A 415 -4.13 28.02 -1.71
CA ASP A 415 -4.10 28.55 -3.07
C ASP A 415 -5.13 27.83 -3.95
N LEU A 416 -6.29 28.45 -4.14
CA LEU A 416 -7.44 27.95 -4.92
C LEU A 416 -7.51 28.61 -6.31
N ARG A 417 -6.39 29.18 -6.80
CA ARG A 417 -6.43 29.91 -8.08
C ARG A 417 -6.88 28.99 -9.22
N SER A 418 -7.89 29.46 -9.97
CA SER A 418 -8.53 28.70 -11.05
C SER A 418 -9.12 27.33 -10.64
N ALA A 419 -9.40 27.10 -9.36
CA ALA A 419 -10.10 25.90 -8.92
C ALA A 419 -11.59 25.97 -9.28
N ASN A 420 -12.24 24.82 -9.43
CA ASN A 420 -13.67 24.71 -9.70
C ASN A 420 -14.42 24.16 -8.48
N LEU A 421 -15.07 25.02 -7.74
CA LEU A 421 -15.88 24.74 -6.55
C LEU A 421 -17.38 24.83 -6.82
N ARG A 422 -17.82 24.74 -8.08
CA ARG A 422 -19.23 24.90 -8.42
C ARG A 422 -20.12 23.98 -7.59
N GLY A 423 -21.12 24.55 -6.93
CA GLY A 423 -22.08 23.82 -6.08
C GLY A 423 -21.52 23.31 -4.75
N ALA A 424 -20.28 23.63 -4.40
CA ALA A 424 -19.68 23.20 -3.13
C ALA A 424 -20.35 23.86 -1.91
N SER A 425 -20.26 23.18 -0.77
CA SER A 425 -20.69 23.71 0.54
C SER A 425 -19.46 24.15 1.34
N LEU A 426 -19.42 25.44 1.71
CA LEU A 426 -18.34 26.03 2.52
C LEU A 426 -18.90 26.56 3.86
N VAL A 427 -19.87 25.87 4.45
CA VAL A 427 -20.56 26.36 5.65
C VAL A 427 -19.60 26.35 6.84
N GLY A 428 -19.32 27.52 7.42
CA GLY A 428 -18.41 27.65 8.56
C GLY A 428 -16.94 27.38 8.23
N THR A 429 -16.60 27.29 6.94
CA THR A 429 -15.22 27.10 6.45
C THR A 429 -14.38 28.34 6.72
N ASP A 430 -13.10 28.18 7.04
CA ASP A 430 -12.15 29.29 7.18
C ASP A 430 -11.30 29.45 5.92
N LEU A 431 -11.48 30.54 5.18
CA LEU A 431 -10.71 30.90 3.98
C LEU A 431 -9.72 32.05 4.23
N SER A 432 -9.38 32.33 5.50
CA SER A 432 -8.59 33.51 5.81
C SER A 432 -7.23 33.50 5.10
N GLY A 433 -6.93 34.56 4.34
CA GLY A 433 -5.70 34.66 3.55
C GLY A 433 -5.63 33.77 2.31
N ALA A 434 -6.68 33.02 1.97
CA ALA A 434 -6.71 32.16 0.80
C ALA A 434 -6.75 32.96 -0.52
N ARG A 435 -6.25 32.37 -1.61
CA ARG A 435 -6.26 32.96 -2.97
C ARG A 435 -7.29 32.26 -3.84
N LEU A 436 -8.38 32.92 -4.20
CA LEU A 436 -9.51 32.39 -4.97
C LEU A 436 -9.54 32.89 -6.42
N VAL A 437 -8.52 33.66 -6.83
CA VAL A 437 -8.42 34.34 -8.12
C VAL A 437 -8.68 33.38 -9.30
N GLY A 438 -9.62 33.75 -10.18
CA GLY A 438 -9.96 32.97 -11.39
C GLY A 438 -10.71 31.66 -11.14
N GLY A 439 -11.07 31.35 -9.89
CA GLY A 439 -11.83 30.14 -9.57
C GLY A 439 -13.33 30.28 -9.87
N ASP A 440 -13.97 29.15 -10.16
CA ASP A 440 -15.41 29.02 -10.36
C ASP A 440 -16.06 28.58 -9.05
N PHE A 441 -16.74 29.50 -8.38
CA PHE A 441 -17.52 29.32 -7.15
C PHE A 441 -19.02 29.51 -7.43
N SER A 442 -19.45 29.23 -8.67
CA SER A 442 -20.85 29.35 -9.02
C SER A 442 -21.70 28.38 -8.20
N GLU A 443 -22.86 28.82 -7.72
CA GLU A 443 -23.77 28.01 -6.88
C GLU A 443 -23.15 27.52 -5.55
N THR A 444 -21.98 28.03 -5.15
CA THR A 444 -21.32 27.67 -3.88
C THR A 444 -22.03 28.33 -2.68
N LYS A 445 -22.03 27.64 -1.53
CA LYS A 445 -22.60 28.16 -0.27
C LYS A 445 -21.52 28.75 0.64
N PHE A 446 -21.50 30.07 0.76
CA PHE A 446 -20.70 30.86 1.69
C PHE A 446 -21.54 31.30 2.90
N VAL A 447 -21.86 30.36 3.79
CA VAL A 447 -22.68 30.62 4.99
C VAL A 447 -21.79 30.53 6.21
N THR A 448 -21.69 31.60 7.02
CA THR A 448 -20.77 31.67 8.18
C THR A 448 -19.29 31.43 7.85
N THR A 449 -18.92 31.50 6.57
CA THR A 449 -17.55 31.29 6.06
C THR A 449 -16.65 32.46 6.44
N VAL A 450 -15.46 32.23 6.99
CA VAL A 450 -14.52 33.30 7.34
C VAL A 450 -13.68 33.70 6.12
N ILE A 451 -13.74 34.96 5.70
CA ILE A 451 -13.13 35.47 4.44
C ILE A 451 -12.11 36.60 4.70
N SER A 452 -11.53 36.64 5.90
CA SER A 452 -10.59 37.70 6.27
C SER A 452 -9.31 37.65 5.42
N ASN A 453 -8.94 38.75 4.77
CA ASN A 453 -7.76 38.84 3.88
C ASN A 453 -7.77 37.86 2.69
N THR A 454 -8.92 37.32 2.31
CA THR A 454 -9.06 36.43 1.15
C THR A 454 -8.97 37.22 -0.16
N VAL A 455 -8.25 36.70 -1.15
CA VAL A 455 -7.97 37.38 -2.43
C VAL A 455 -8.85 36.80 -3.54
N PHE A 456 -9.79 37.59 -4.06
CA PHE A 456 -10.69 37.19 -5.16
C PHE A 456 -10.26 37.71 -6.54
N VAL A 457 -9.43 38.75 -6.55
CA VAL A 457 -9.12 39.54 -7.74
C VAL A 457 -7.61 39.69 -7.85
N SER A 458 -7.08 39.56 -9.05
CA SER A 458 -5.72 39.92 -9.40
C SER A 458 -5.71 40.73 -10.70
N ALA A 459 -4.83 41.71 -10.77
CA ALA A 459 -4.64 42.55 -11.93
C ALA A 459 -3.14 42.76 -12.13
N GLU A 460 -2.58 42.11 -13.16
CA GLU A 460 -1.15 42.09 -13.42
C GLU A 460 -0.84 42.81 -14.75
N PRO A 461 0.13 43.75 -14.76
CA PRO A 461 0.61 44.33 -16.01
C PRO A 461 1.16 43.25 -16.95
N ILE A 462 0.86 43.37 -18.23
CA ILE A 462 1.33 42.42 -19.25
C ILE A 462 1.77 43.17 -20.49
N GLU A 463 2.80 42.67 -21.15
CA GLU A 463 3.29 43.19 -22.42
C GLU A 463 3.71 42.00 -23.29
N PHE A 464 3.29 42.01 -24.55
CA PHE A 464 3.71 40.99 -25.52
C PHE A 464 4.57 41.64 -26.61
N PRO A 465 5.84 41.22 -26.78
CA PRO A 465 6.68 41.70 -27.88
C PRO A 465 6.05 41.47 -29.27
N ALA A 466 6.39 42.32 -30.24
CA ALA A 466 5.83 42.26 -31.61
C ALA A 466 6.06 40.90 -32.34
N GLU A 467 7.12 40.17 -31.96
CA GLU A 467 7.47 38.85 -32.54
C GLU A 467 7.09 37.68 -31.61
N THR A 468 6.19 37.89 -30.65
CA THR A 468 5.72 36.85 -29.71
C THR A 468 5.19 35.66 -30.50
N THR A 469 5.80 34.49 -30.32
CA THR A 469 5.29 33.26 -30.92
C THR A 469 4.10 32.72 -30.13
N TYR A 470 3.32 31.81 -30.72
CA TYR A 470 2.22 31.14 -29.99
C TYR A 470 2.70 30.40 -28.73
N GLN A 471 3.92 29.87 -28.74
CA GLN A 471 4.50 29.20 -27.57
C GLN A 471 4.86 30.21 -26.48
N ASP A 472 5.43 31.36 -26.84
CA ASP A 472 5.74 32.44 -25.89
C ASP A 472 4.46 33.03 -25.28
N PHE A 473 3.44 33.24 -26.10
CA PHE A 473 2.10 33.63 -25.67
C PHE A 473 1.56 32.65 -24.62
N LEU A 474 1.50 31.35 -24.95
CA LEU A 474 1.02 30.33 -24.03
C LEU A 474 1.84 30.26 -22.74
N SER A 475 3.17 30.31 -22.84
CA SER A 475 4.04 30.30 -21.66
C SER A 475 3.74 31.48 -20.74
N THR A 476 3.44 32.65 -21.31
CA THR A 476 3.04 33.83 -20.53
C THR A 476 1.70 33.58 -19.85
N ILE A 477 0.68 33.09 -20.57
CA ILE A 477 -0.63 32.76 -19.97
C ILE A 477 -0.50 31.75 -18.82
N TYR A 478 0.30 30.70 -18.98
CA TYR A 478 0.51 29.69 -17.93
C TYR A 478 1.27 30.23 -16.71
N SER A 479 1.95 31.38 -16.83
CA SER A 479 2.63 32.03 -15.70
C SER A 479 1.73 32.96 -14.88
N LEU A 480 0.56 33.33 -15.41
CA LEU A 480 -0.40 34.24 -14.76
C LEU A 480 -1.17 33.55 -13.63
N ASP A 481 -1.82 34.36 -12.80
CA ASP A 481 -2.65 33.90 -11.68
C ASP A 481 -3.82 32.99 -12.12
N CYS A 482 -4.33 33.14 -13.33
CA CYS A 482 -5.41 32.33 -13.87
C CYS A 482 -5.27 32.07 -15.38
N GLN A 483 -5.85 30.97 -15.87
CA GLN A 483 -5.82 30.62 -17.29
C GLN A 483 -6.91 31.30 -18.13
N ASN A 484 -7.99 31.73 -17.49
CA ASN A 484 -9.13 32.39 -18.13
C ASN A 484 -9.40 33.70 -17.38
N GLY A 485 -9.40 34.80 -18.11
CA GLY A 485 -9.45 36.14 -17.53
C GLY A 485 -9.76 37.17 -18.60
N THR A 486 -9.53 38.44 -18.29
CA THR A 486 -9.83 39.56 -19.19
C THR A 486 -8.57 40.35 -19.47
N PHE A 487 -8.22 40.49 -20.74
CA PHE A 487 -7.22 41.46 -21.15
C PHE A 487 -7.83 42.85 -21.19
N LEU A 488 -7.10 43.82 -20.67
CA LEU A 488 -7.37 45.22 -20.91
C LEU A 488 -6.46 45.69 -22.05
N LEU A 489 -7.08 46.11 -23.15
CA LEU A 489 -6.41 46.54 -24.35
C LEU A 489 -6.31 48.06 -24.39
N ALA A 490 -5.11 48.61 -24.60
CA ALA A 490 -4.88 50.03 -24.81
C ALA A 490 -4.94 50.36 -26.31
N ALA A 491 -6.16 50.50 -26.84
CA ALA A 491 -6.38 50.76 -28.26
C ALA A 491 -7.23 52.03 -28.47
N ASP A 492 -6.88 52.84 -29.47
CA ASP A 492 -7.62 54.06 -29.87
C ASP A 492 -7.79 55.12 -28.76
N GLY A 493 -6.88 55.17 -27.78
CA GLY A 493 -6.95 56.13 -26.68
C GLY A 493 -8.01 55.81 -25.61
N ALA A 494 -8.49 54.56 -25.56
CA ALA A 494 -9.38 54.07 -24.51
C ALA A 494 -9.01 52.62 -24.11
N LEU A 495 -9.25 52.28 -22.84
CA LEU A 495 -9.12 50.92 -22.34
C LEU A 495 -10.37 50.10 -22.70
N LYS A 496 -10.18 48.96 -23.36
CA LYS A 496 -11.26 48.04 -23.76
C LYS A 496 -11.02 46.64 -23.20
N GLU A 497 -12.06 46.03 -22.65
CA GLU A 497 -12.01 44.64 -22.20
C GLU A 497 -12.04 43.67 -23.37
N SER A 498 -11.21 42.63 -23.29
CA SER A 498 -11.19 41.51 -24.22
C SER A 498 -11.11 40.21 -23.44
N ARG A 499 -12.26 39.54 -23.29
CA ARG A 499 -12.35 38.26 -22.55
C ARG A 499 -11.53 37.17 -23.24
N PHE A 500 -10.71 36.49 -22.47
CA PHE A 500 -9.87 35.39 -22.91
C PHE A 500 -10.31 34.07 -22.29
N ASN A 501 -10.44 33.06 -23.13
CA ASN A 501 -10.76 31.70 -22.71
C ASN A 501 -9.78 30.72 -23.37
N LEU A 502 -8.94 30.10 -22.56
CA LEU A 502 -7.97 29.11 -22.99
C LEU A 502 -8.66 27.81 -23.46
N GLY A 503 -9.79 27.43 -22.87
CA GLY A 503 -10.46 26.14 -23.08
C GLY A 503 -11.06 25.91 -24.47
N ALA A 504 -11.32 26.95 -25.27
CA ALA A 504 -11.98 26.80 -26.57
C ALA A 504 -11.09 26.13 -27.64
N ASN A 505 -9.81 26.53 -27.71
CA ASN A 505 -8.81 25.93 -28.60
C ASN A 505 -7.37 26.25 -28.16
N LEU A 506 -7.11 26.19 -26.85
CA LEU A 506 -5.86 26.63 -26.22
C LEU A 506 -5.53 28.09 -26.54
N GLY A 507 -6.55 28.94 -26.69
CA GLY A 507 -6.38 30.35 -27.06
C GLY A 507 -5.85 30.58 -28.49
N ARG A 508 -5.73 29.54 -29.33
CA ARG A 508 -5.17 29.66 -30.68
C ARG A 508 -5.96 30.60 -31.60
N SER A 509 -7.29 30.64 -31.46
CA SER A 509 -8.10 31.59 -32.22
C SER A 509 -7.78 33.02 -31.78
N TYR A 510 -7.71 33.24 -30.46
CA TYR A 510 -7.41 34.53 -29.88
C TYR A 510 -6.04 35.05 -30.32
N TYR A 511 -5.04 34.17 -30.30
CA TYR A 511 -3.69 34.46 -30.78
C TYR A 511 -3.65 34.77 -32.28
N ASN A 512 -4.23 33.92 -33.13
CA ASN A 512 -4.17 34.08 -34.59
C ASN A 512 -4.91 35.33 -35.08
N ASN A 513 -5.96 35.75 -34.37
CA ASN A 513 -6.69 36.99 -34.65
C ASN A 513 -6.05 38.22 -34.00
N ARG A 514 -4.86 38.09 -33.39
CA ARG A 514 -4.09 39.20 -32.81
C ARG A 514 -4.84 39.99 -31.74
N LEU A 515 -5.76 39.35 -31.02
CA LEU A 515 -6.59 40.01 -30.00
C LEU A 515 -5.82 40.38 -28.72
N TRP A 516 -4.52 40.07 -28.66
CA TRP A 516 -3.61 40.29 -27.54
C TRP A 516 -2.59 41.41 -27.79
N GLU A 517 -2.43 41.90 -29.02
CA GLU A 517 -1.30 42.78 -29.40
C GLU A 517 -1.27 44.08 -28.58
N ASP A 518 -2.43 44.63 -28.23
CA ASP A 518 -2.56 45.86 -27.45
C ASP A 518 -2.80 45.62 -25.95
N ALA A 519 -2.60 44.39 -25.46
CA ALA A 519 -2.85 44.06 -24.06
C ALA A 519 -1.81 44.71 -23.14
N VAL A 520 -2.30 45.46 -22.15
CA VAL A 520 -1.48 46.19 -21.15
C VAL A 520 -1.69 45.68 -19.73
N LEU A 521 -2.82 45.02 -19.47
CA LEU A 521 -3.17 44.46 -18.17
C LEU A 521 -3.95 43.15 -18.34
N TYR A 522 -3.71 42.19 -17.47
CA TYR A 522 -4.50 40.97 -17.35
C TYR A 522 -5.23 40.94 -16.01
N ILE A 523 -6.56 40.85 -16.06
CA ILE A 523 -7.42 40.83 -14.88
C ILE A 523 -7.97 39.41 -14.71
N CYS A 524 -7.75 38.84 -13.53
CA CYS A 524 -8.33 37.60 -13.07
C CYS A 524 -9.30 37.86 -11.92
N VAL A 525 -10.52 37.34 -12.02
CA VAL A 525 -11.57 37.49 -11.01
C VAL A 525 -12.19 36.13 -10.70
N ALA A 526 -12.60 35.91 -9.46
CA ALA A 526 -13.45 34.77 -9.11
C ALA A 526 -14.87 34.93 -9.69
N ASP A 527 -15.51 33.81 -10.01
CA ASP A 527 -16.92 33.75 -10.42
C ASP A 527 -17.76 33.20 -9.26
N LEU A 528 -18.69 33.99 -8.74
CA LEU A 528 -19.60 33.65 -7.64
C LEU A 528 -21.06 33.68 -8.12
N TYR A 529 -21.32 33.47 -9.41
CA TYR A 529 -22.64 33.41 -10.02
C TYR A 529 -23.59 32.48 -9.25
N LYS A 530 -24.79 32.97 -8.88
CA LYS A 530 -25.80 32.21 -8.11
C LYS A 530 -25.31 31.61 -6.78
N SER A 531 -24.20 32.09 -6.23
CA SER A 531 -23.76 31.67 -4.90
C SER A 531 -24.77 32.08 -3.82
N THR A 532 -24.75 31.39 -2.69
CA THR A 532 -25.43 31.82 -1.46
C THR A 532 -24.39 32.44 -0.55
N VAL A 533 -24.60 33.70 -0.15
CA VAL A 533 -23.64 34.50 0.60
C VAL A 533 -24.35 35.03 1.85
N ALA A 534 -24.01 34.44 3.00
CA ALA A 534 -24.50 34.87 4.31
C ALA A 534 -23.29 34.93 5.26
N THR A 535 -22.39 35.87 4.96
CA THR A 535 -21.15 36.12 5.69
C THR A 535 -20.70 37.58 5.60
N GLU A 536 -19.63 37.91 6.31
CA GLU A 536 -18.99 39.23 6.34
C GLU A 536 -17.75 39.28 5.42
N PHE A 537 -17.55 40.42 4.74
CA PHE A 537 -16.40 40.71 3.89
C PHE A 537 -15.58 41.90 4.44
N PRO A 538 -14.74 41.69 5.46
CA PRO A 538 -14.01 42.77 6.11
C PRO A 538 -12.85 43.26 5.22
N GLN A 539 -12.95 44.48 4.69
CA GLN A 539 -11.92 45.13 3.86
C GLN A 539 -11.51 44.30 2.63
N THR A 540 -12.43 43.46 2.12
CA THR A 540 -12.16 42.53 1.02
C THR A 540 -12.38 43.23 -0.32
N ASN A 541 -11.41 43.09 -1.23
CA ASN A 541 -11.56 43.56 -2.61
C ASN A 541 -12.40 42.58 -3.44
N LEU A 542 -13.58 43.04 -3.85
CA LEU A 542 -14.55 42.30 -4.65
C LEU A 542 -14.78 42.95 -6.03
N ALA A 543 -14.01 43.98 -6.39
CA ALA A 543 -14.15 44.65 -7.67
C ALA A 543 -13.95 43.66 -8.84
N GLY A 544 -14.93 43.57 -9.73
CA GLY A 544 -14.87 42.70 -10.91
C GLY A 544 -15.36 41.27 -10.68
N VAL A 545 -15.61 40.87 -9.43
CA VAL A 545 -16.20 39.56 -9.10
C VAL A 545 -17.62 39.48 -9.65
N ASP A 546 -17.95 38.35 -10.29
CA ASP A 546 -19.31 38.09 -10.77
C ASP A 546 -20.16 37.54 -9.62
N PHE A 547 -21.14 38.31 -9.18
CA PHE A 547 -22.13 37.92 -8.18
C PHE A 547 -23.53 37.83 -8.78
N SER A 548 -23.66 37.81 -10.10
CA SER A 548 -24.96 37.88 -10.74
C SER A 548 -25.86 36.73 -10.27
N PHE A 549 -27.12 37.06 -9.97
CA PHE A 549 -28.12 36.14 -9.40
C PHE A 549 -27.78 35.51 -8.03
N ALA A 550 -26.75 35.98 -7.32
CA ALA A 550 -26.43 35.48 -5.99
C ALA A 550 -27.48 35.89 -4.92
N ASP A 551 -27.52 35.14 -3.83
CA ASP A 551 -28.36 35.39 -2.65
C ASP A 551 -27.52 35.99 -1.53
N PHE A 552 -27.76 37.27 -1.22
CA PHE A 552 -27.05 38.09 -0.23
C PHE A 552 -27.88 38.32 1.05
N ARG A 553 -28.93 37.54 1.28
CA ARG A 553 -29.73 37.66 2.52
C ARG A 553 -28.84 37.48 3.75
N ALA A 554 -28.92 38.42 4.68
CA ALA A 554 -28.06 38.50 5.87
C ALA A 554 -26.53 38.56 5.61
N ALA A 555 -26.08 39.00 4.42
CA ALA A 555 -24.68 39.29 4.16
C ALA A 555 -24.26 40.65 4.74
N ASN A 556 -23.01 40.77 5.18
CA ASN A 556 -22.43 42.04 5.63
C ASN A 556 -21.33 42.51 4.65
N LEU A 557 -21.62 43.58 3.91
CA LEU A 557 -20.73 44.18 2.92
C LEU A 557 -20.23 45.57 3.33
N VAL A 558 -20.43 46.03 4.58
CA VAL A 558 -20.11 47.40 5.01
C VAL A 558 -18.69 47.84 4.63
N ASP A 559 -17.75 46.92 4.80
CA ASP A 559 -16.31 47.15 4.56
C ASP A 559 -15.81 46.56 3.24
N ALA A 560 -16.69 46.07 2.37
CA ALA A 560 -16.30 45.48 1.10
C ALA A 560 -15.98 46.55 0.04
N ILE A 561 -14.95 46.31 -0.77
CA ILE A 561 -14.59 47.17 -1.90
C ILE A 561 -15.24 46.61 -3.17
N LEU A 562 -16.39 47.16 -3.55
CA LEU A 562 -17.18 46.72 -4.71
C LEU A 562 -16.75 47.36 -6.04
N SER A 563 -15.92 48.41 -6.00
CA SER A 563 -15.46 49.16 -7.17
C SER A 563 -14.04 49.66 -6.94
N GLN A 564 -13.19 49.52 -7.96
CA GLN A 564 -11.79 49.94 -7.92
C GLN A 564 -11.40 50.65 -9.22
N VAL A 565 -10.76 51.81 -9.09
CA VAL A 565 -10.16 52.53 -10.23
C VAL A 565 -8.72 52.04 -10.42
N ILE A 566 -8.41 51.56 -11.61
CA ILE A 566 -7.09 51.07 -12.03
C ILE A 566 -6.50 52.10 -13.01
N GLN A 567 -5.26 52.50 -12.77
CA GLN A 567 -4.52 53.42 -13.63
C GLN A 567 -3.55 52.61 -14.48
N VAL A 568 -3.70 52.66 -15.81
CA VAL A 568 -2.80 51.98 -16.75
C VAL A 568 -2.45 52.94 -17.87
N GLU A 569 -1.16 53.20 -18.07
CA GLU A 569 -0.64 54.11 -19.11
C GLU A 569 -1.29 55.52 -19.13
N GLY A 570 -1.67 56.03 -17.96
CA GLY A 570 -2.31 57.34 -17.83
C GLY A 570 -3.80 57.38 -18.19
N GLN A 571 -4.43 56.21 -18.40
CA GLN A 571 -5.87 56.05 -18.56
C GLN A 571 -6.48 55.42 -17.30
N GLU A 572 -7.69 55.84 -16.96
CA GLU A 572 -8.47 55.28 -15.85
C GLU A 572 -9.41 54.19 -16.36
N TYR A 573 -9.45 53.05 -15.67
CA TYR A 573 -10.45 52.01 -15.86
C TYR A 573 -11.07 51.62 -14.53
N THR A 574 -12.41 51.65 -14.45
CA THR A 574 -13.14 51.31 -13.23
C THR A 574 -13.64 49.88 -13.30
N LEU A 575 -13.07 49.01 -12.47
CA LEU A 575 -13.50 47.63 -12.30
C LEU A 575 -14.63 47.59 -11.26
N ASN A 576 -15.79 47.03 -11.61
CA ASN A 576 -16.97 46.95 -10.73
C ASN A 576 -17.38 45.50 -10.53
N ALA A 577 -17.79 45.13 -9.31
CA ALA A 577 -18.46 43.86 -9.06
C ALA A 577 -19.78 43.79 -9.86
N ASP A 578 -20.09 42.62 -10.45
CA ASP A 578 -21.38 42.40 -11.11
C ASP A 578 -22.42 41.93 -10.08
N LEU A 579 -23.25 42.86 -9.62
CA LEU A 579 -24.33 42.61 -8.68
C LEU A 579 -25.70 42.54 -9.38
N SER A 580 -25.73 42.17 -10.67
CA SER A 580 -26.98 42.10 -11.42
C SER A 580 -27.89 40.98 -10.93
N SER A 581 -29.19 41.27 -10.84
CA SER A 581 -30.22 40.28 -10.48
C SER A 581 -30.05 39.56 -9.13
N ILE A 582 -29.22 40.08 -8.22
CA ILE A 582 -29.05 39.51 -6.87
C ILE A 582 -30.36 39.54 -6.07
N SER A 583 -30.43 38.75 -5.00
CA SER A 583 -31.45 38.89 -3.96
C SER A 583 -30.83 39.32 -2.64
N PHE A 584 -31.50 40.19 -1.88
CA PHE A 584 -31.02 40.70 -0.59
C PHE A 584 -32.22 40.98 0.32
N ASP A 585 -32.02 41.17 1.63
CA ASP A 585 -33.11 41.48 2.57
C ASP A 585 -32.77 42.69 3.46
N GLU A 586 -33.56 42.90 4.51
CA GLU A 586 -33.36 43.97 5.49
C GLU A 586 -32.18 43.75 6.45
N PHE A 587 -31.58 42.56 6.45
CA PHE A 587 -30.39 42.21 7.22
C PHE A 587 -29.12 42.24 6.37
N THR A 588 -29.24 42.57 5.07
CA THR A 588 -28.09 42.81 4.21
C THR A 588 -27.52 44.21 4.46
N ASP A 589 -26.31 44.27 5.02
CA ASP A 589 -25.60 45.53 5.24
C ASP A 589 -24.75 45.92 4.02
N TRP A 590 -24.82 47.20 3.61
CA TRP A 590 -24.16 47.74 2.43
C TRP A 590 -23.06 48.75 2.79
N PRO A 591 -22.04 48.96 1.92
CA PRO A 591 -21.10 50.05 2.11
C PRO A 591 -21.82 51.41 2.24
N PRO A 592 -21.30 52.35 3.05
CA PRO A 592 -21.91 53.67 3.22
C PRO A 592 -22.14 54.39 1.88
N GLY A 593 -23.39 54.78 1.61
CA GLY A 593 -23.77 55.48 0.38
C GLY A 593 -23.91 54.60 -0.86
N TYR A 594 -23.70 53.27 -0.74
CA TYR A 594 -23.93 52.34 -1.83
C TYR A 594 -25.42 52.13 -2.06
N THR A 595 -25.83 52.11 -3.33
CA THR A 595 -27.21 51.80 -3.76
C THR A 595 -27.18 50.53 -4.61
N PRO A 596 -27.89 49.46 -4.20
CA PRO A 596 -28.00 48.24 -5.01
C PRO A 596 -28.52 48.53 -6.42
N PRO A 597 -28.08 47.79 -7.45
CA PRO A 597 -28.52 48.02 -8.82
C PRO A 597 -30.02 47.79 -8.97
N ALA A 598 -30.67 48.45 -9.93
CA ALA A 598 -32.12 48.35 -10.13
C ALA A 598 -32.61 46.91 -10.43
N SER A 599 -31.73 46.05 -10.93
CA SER A 599 -32.00 44.63 -11.14
C SER A 599 -32.04 43.81 -9.85
N ALA A 600 -31.48 44.31 -8.75
CA ALA A 600 -31.45 43.62 -7.47
C ALA A 600 -32.85 43.51 -6.86
N LYS A 601 -33.20 42.33 -6.36
CA LYS A 601 -34.51 42.03 -5.76
C LYS A 601 -34.42 42.04 -4.24
N ARG A 602 -35.04 43.02 -3.61
CA ARG A 602 -35.26 43.01 -2.16
C ARG A 602 -36.32 41.96 -1.80
N ILE A 603 -35.96 41.01 -0.96
CA ILE A 603 -36.85 40.03 -0.34
C ILE A 603 -37.33 40.62 0.99
N ILE A 604 -38.64 40.65 1.17
CA ILE A 604 -39.27 41.09 2.42
C ILE A 604 -39.51 39.83 3.24
N ILE A 605 -38.86 39.71 4.39
CA ILE A 605 -39.15 38.64 5.34
C ILE A 605 -40.36 39.11 6.15
N GLU A 606 -41.55 38.64 5.78
CA GLU A 606 -42.72 38.84 6.64
C GLU A 606 -42.45 38.11 7.95
N SER A 607 -42.23 38.86 9.02
CA SER A 607 -42.19 38.32 10.38
C SER A 607 -43.54 37.66 10.64
N ASN A 608 -43.61 36.33 10.55
CA ASN A 608 -44.76 35.61 11.06
C ASN A 608 -44.61 35.58 12.60
N PRO A 609 -45.54 36.19 13.36
CA PRO A 609 -45.37 36.46 14.79
C PRO A 609 -45.26 35.21 15.68
#